data_AF-A0A2G4HVE5-F1
#
_entry.id   AF-A0A2G4HVE5-F1
#
_cell.length_a   1.000
_cell.length_b   1.000
_cell.length_c   1.000
_cell.angle_alpha   90.00
_cell.angle_beta   90.00
_cell.angle_gamma   90.00
#
_symmetry.space_group_name_H-M   'P 1'
#
loop_
_entity.id
_entity.type
_entity.pdbx_description
1 polymer ?
#
loop_
_entity_poly.entity_id
_entity_poly.type
_entity_poly.pdbx_seq_one_letter_code
_entity_poly.pdbx_strand_id
1 'polypeptide(L)'
;MSATQSFWSVSQRAGEPAYRVCMSCLSEVFYLKVPMPDCPTCHGVSTYEAFTLEAIRDWGTEDLIAKAGIAQQEASLEPGPAASVKSAD
;
A
#
# COMPACT_ATOMS: atom_id res chain seq x y z
N MET A 1 -6.87 -3.51 23.78
CA MET A 1 -5.92 -4.40 23.08
C MET A 1 -5.65 -3.77 21.74
N SER A 2 -4.44 -3.24 21.51
CA SER A 2 -4.05 -2.73 20.19
C SER A 2 -3.88 -3.96 19.28
N ALA A 3 -4.86 -4.23 18.43
CA ALA A 3 -4.74 -5.33 17.48
C ALA A 3 -3.52 -5.03 16.59
N THR A 4 -2.50 -5.88 16.66
CA THR A 4 -1.36 -5.81 15.75
C THR A 4 -1.91 -6.07 14.35
N GLN A 5 -2.05 -5.00 13.56
CA GLN A 5 -2.56 -5.12 12.21
C GLN A 5 -1.57 -5.92 11.37
N SER A 6 -2.05 -7.01 10.80
CA SER A 6 -1.26 -7.86 9.91
C SER A 6 -1.40 -7.36 8.49
N PHE A 7 -0.34 -7.52 7.69
CA PHE A 7 -0.32 -7.07 6.30
C PHE A 7 0.16 -8.21 5.39
N TRP A 8 -0.47 -8.32 4.22
CA TRP A 8 0.07 -9.10 3.12
C TRP A 8 0.95 -8.21 2.25
N SER A 9 2.19 -8.65 2.01
CA SER A 9 3.11 -7.98 1.10
C SER A 9 2.68 -8.18 -0.35
N VAL A 10 2.86 -7.13 -1.16
CA VAL A 10 2.62 -7.12 -2.60
C VAL A 10 3.96 -6.96 -3.28
N SER A 11 4.30 -7.87 -4.20
CA SER A 11 5.53 -7.75 -4.99
C SER A 11 5.46 -6.52 -5.89
N GLN A 12 6.47 -5.66 -5.78
CA GLN A 12 6.66 -4.57 -6.74
C GLN A 12 7.13 -5.15 -8.08
N ARG A 13 6.45 -4.79 -9.17
CA ARG A 13 6.89 -5.08 -10.53
C ARG A 13 7.00 -3.75 -11.28
N ALA A 14 8.01 -3.64 -12.14
CA ALA A 14 8.18 -2.45 -12.96
C ALA A 14 6.94 -2.25 -13.85
N GLY A 15 6.35 -1.05 -13.80
CA GLY A 15 5.13 -0.71 -14.54
C GLY A 15 3.82 -1.06 -13.82
N GLU A 16 3.85 -1.77 -12.69
CA GLU A 16 2.64 -2.10 -11.95
C GLU A 16 2.32 -1.05 -10.86
N PRO A 17 1.02 -0.76 -10.63
CA PRO A 17 0.57 0.12 -9.56
C PRO A 17 0.95 -0.41 -8.16
N ALA A 18 1.77 0.36 -7.46
CA ALA A 18 2.32 0.01 -6.14
C ALA A 18 1.35 0.32 -4.98
N TYR A 19 0.37 1.20 -5.20
CA TYR A 19 -0.58 1.57 -4.16
C TYR A 19 -1.76 0.61 -4.11
N ARG A 20 -2.31 0.44 -2.91
CA ARG A 20 -3.49 -0.35 -2.61
C ARG A 20 -4.47 0.56 -1.88
N VAL A 21 -5.53 0.96 -2.56
CA VAL A 21 -6.53 1.91 -2.04
C VAL A 21 -7.82 1.19 -1.73
N CYS A 22 -8.40 1.44 -0.56
CA CYS A 22 -9.71 0.87 -0.21
C CYS A 22 -10.81 1.58 -0.99
N MET A 23 -11.50 0.85 -1.86
CA MET A 23 -12.61 1.36 -2.68
C MET A 23 -13.92 1.54 -1.93
N SER A 24 -14.04 1.00 -0.70
CA SER A 24 -15.25 1.21 0.10
C SER A 24 -15.27 2.55 0.84
N CYS A 25 -14.13 2.98 1.38
CA CYS A 25 -14.06 4.22 2.15
C CYS A 25 -13.25 5.34 1.48
N LEU A 26 -12.45 5.02 0.46
CA LEU A 26 -11.57 5.97 -0.25
C LEU A 26 -10.67 6.81 0.69
N SER A 27 -10.44 6.30 1.90
CA SER A 27 -9.73 7.01 2.97
C SER A 27 -8.45 6.30 3.40
N GLU A 28 -8.27 5.05 2.97
CA GLU A 28 -7.12 4.22 3.32
C GLU A 28 -6.34 3.84 2.08
N VAL A 29 -5.02 4.02 2.16
CA VAL A 29 -4.06 3.69 1.11
C VAL A 29 -2.81 3.09 1.73
N PHE A 30 -2.30 2.04 1.10
CA PHE A 30 -1.08 1.36 1.50
C PHE A 30 -0.14 1.21 0.32
N TYR A 31 1.16 1.17 0.58
CA TYR A 31 2.19 0.98 -0.44
C TYR A 31 2.76 -0.44 -0.37
N LEU A 32 2.64 -1.19 -1.48
CA LEU A 32 3.12 -2.57 -1.62
C LEU A 32 2.65 -3.52 -0.51
N LYS A 33 1.52 -3.22 0.13
CA LYS A 33 0.92 -4.07 1.17
C LYS A 33 -0.60 -3.89 1.21
N VAL A 34 -1.29 -4.88 1.75
CA VAL A 34 -2.75 -4.86 1.99
C VAL A 34 -3.02 -5.29 3.43
N PRO A 35 -3.82 -4.55 4.22
CA PRO A 35 -4.15 -4.95 5.58
C PRO A 35 -5.04 -6.20 5.59
N MET A 36 -4.86 -7.01 6.63
CA MET A 36 -5.69 -8.17 6.94
C MET A 36 -6.39 -8.02 8.29
N PRO A 37 -7.60 -8.60 8.45
CA PRO A 37 -8.39 -9.27 7.41
C PRO A 37 -9.16 -8.28 6.51
N ASP A 38 -9.32 -7.05 6.99
CA ASP A 38 -10.20 -6.02 6.46
C ASP A 38 -9.57 -4.64 6.53
N CYS A 39 -10.22 -3.67 5.90
CA CYS A 39 -9.84 -2.27 6.03
C CYS A 39 -9.94 -1.82 7.50
N PRO A 40 -8.89 -1.25 8.10
CA PRO A 40 -8.91 -0.83 9.50
C PRO A 40 -9.93 0.27 9.81
N THR A 41 -10.34 1.02 8.79
CA THR A 41 -11.23 2.17 8.94
C THR A 41 -12.69 1.81 8.73
N CYS A 42 -13.00 0.98 7.72
CA CYS A 42 -14.39 0.68 7.35
C CYS A 42 -14.76 -0.80 7.43
N HIS A 43 -13.83 -1.66 7.83
CA HIS A 43 -14.02 -3.12 7.92
C HIS A 43 -14.48 -3.79 6.61
N GLY A 44 -14.20 -3.14 5.48
CA GLY A 44 -14.46 -3.68 4.15
C GLY A 44 -13.47 -4.80 3.83
N VAL A 45 -13.99 -5.93 3.33
CA VAL A 45 -13.20 -7.13 2.99
C VAL A 45 -12.96 -7.18 1.49
N SER A 46 -11.71 -7.42 1.06
CA SER A 46 -11.33 -7.51 -0.36
C SER A 46 -11.64 -6.25 -1.18
N THR A 47 -11.56 -5.08 -0.56
CA THR A 47 -11.94 -3.79 -1.16
C THR A 47 -10.74 -3.02 -1.72
N TYR A 48 -9.54 -3.60 -1.71
CA TYR A 48 -8.31 -2.90 -2.08
C TYR A 48 -8.01 -3.07 -3.57
N GLU A 49 -7.99 -1.95 -4.30
CA GLU A 49 -7.63 -1.90 -5.71
C GLU A 49 -6.29 -1.20 -5.92
N ALA A 50 -5.67 -1.50 -7.07
CA ALA A 50 -4.32 -1.10 -7.38
C ALA A 50 -4.27 0.23 -8.13
N PHE A 51 -3.53 1.21 -7.63
CA PHE A 51 -3.39 2.52 -8.28
C PHE A 51 -1.94 3.02 -8.36
N THR A 52 -1.68 3.91 -9.31
CA THR A 52 -0.46 4.74 -9.34
C THR A 52 -0.66 5.98 -8.48
N LEU A 53 0.44 6.61 -8.04
CA LEU A 53 0.34 7.87 -7.30
C LEU A 53 -0.33 8.97 -8.14
N GLU A 54 -0.06 8.98 -9.44
CA GLU A 54 -0.65 9.93 -10.39
C GLU A 54 -2.16 9.75 -10.46
N ALA A 55 -2.66 8.51 -10.56
CA ALA A 55 -4.09 8.25 -10.54
C ALA A 55 -4.72 8.72 -9.21
N ILE A 56 -4.11 8.41 -8.06
CA ILE A 56 -4.62 8.86 -6.75
C ILE A 56 -4.68 10.39 -6.67
N ARG A 57 -3.72 11.11 -7.28
CA ARG A 57 -3.73 12.58 -7.31
C ARG A 57 -4.82 13.17 -8.19
N ASP A 58 -5.29 12.44 -9.20
CA ASP A 58 -6.31 12.89 -10.13
C ASP A 58 -7.71 12.89 -9.49
N TRP A 59 -8.04 11.86 -8.71
CA TRP A 59 -9.39 11.68 -8.14
C TRP A 59 -9.45 11.70 -6.60
N GLY A 60 -8.33 11.48 -5.93
CA GLY A 60 -8.28 11.30 -4.47
C GLY A 60 -8.41 12.60 -3.69
N THR A 61 -8.76 12.47 -2.41
CA THR A 61 -8.78 13.60 -1.47
C THR A 61 -7.36 14.00 -1.07
N GLU A 62 -7.19 15.23 -0.58
CA GLU A 62 -5.90 15.70 -0.06
C GLU A 62 -5.34 14.79 1.06
N ASP A 63 -6.22 14.27 1.93
CA ASP A 63 -5.85 13.29 2.96
C ASP A 63 -5.34 11.98 2.36
N LEU A 64 -6.03 11.45 1.36
CA LEU A 64 -5.63 10.21 0.68
C LEU A 64 -4.28 10.38 -0.03
N ILE A 65 -4.05 11.52 -0.68
CA ILE A 65 -2.79 11.84 -1.34
C ILE A 65 -1.66 11.98 -0.31
N ALA A 66 -1.91 12.62 0.83
CA ALA A 66 -0.94 12.75 1.91
C ALA A 66 -0.57 11.38 2.50
N LYS A 67 -1.57 10.53 2.77
CA LYS A 67 -1.36 9.14 3.23
C LYS A 67 -0.57 8.31 2.22
N ALA A 68 -0.83 8.47 0.92
CA ALA A 68 -0.05 7.80 -0.12
C ALA A 68 1.43 8.22 -0.09
N GLY A 69 1.69 9.51 0.13
CA GLY A 69 3.06 10.02 0.32
C GLY A 69 3.75 9.40 1.54
N ILE A 70 3.07 9.36 2.68
CA ILE A 70 3.59 8.76 3.92
C ILE A 70 3.85 7.27 3.72
N ALA A 71 2.89 6.52 3.18
CA ALA A 71 3.00 5.08 2.98
C ALA A 71 4.21 4.68 2.10
N GLN A 72 4.52 5.48 1.08
CA GLN A 72 5.70 5.27 0.24
C GLN A 72 7.01 5.57 1.00
N GLN A 73 7.04 6.63 1.80
CA GLN A 73 8.21 6.99 2.62
C GLN A 73 8.49 5.91 3.67
N GLU A 74 7.47 5.44 4.37
CA GLU A 74 7.57 4.34 5.34
C GLU A 74 8.15 3.08 4.70
N ALA A 75 7.68 2.72 3.50
CA ALA A 75 8.22 1.58 2.76
C ALA A 75 9.66 1.77 2.26
N SER A 76 10.12 3.03 2.14
CA SER A 76 11.50 3.34 1.77
C SER A 76 12.44 3.34 2.98
N LEU A 77 11.90 3.55 4.18
CA LEU A 77 12.63 3.57 5.46
C LEU A 77 12.73 2.19 6.11
N GLU A 78 11.78 1.30 5.85
CA GLU A 78 11.89 -0.12 6.19
C GLU A 78 13.03 -0.75 5.36
N PRO A 79 14.11 -1.27 5.98
CA PRO A 79 15.09 -2.06 5.28
C PRO A 79 14.45 -3.42 4.91
N GLY A 80 13.71 -3.46 3.81
CA GLY A 80 13.20 -4.71 3.25
C GLY A 80 14.35 -5.65 2.88
N PRO A 81 14.19 -6.98 3.02
CA PRO A 81 15.25 -7.93 2.72
C PRO A 81 15.64 -7.77 1.26
N ALA A 82 16.94 -7.58 1.06
CA ALA A 82 17.57 -7.40 -0.23
C ALA A 82 16.93 -8.31 -1.28
N ALA A 83 16.46 -7.70 -2.37
CA ALA A 83 16.28 -8.40 -3.63
C ALA A 83 17.54 -9.23 -3.86
N SER A 84 17.35 -10.54 -3.93
CA SER A 84 18.36 -11.54 -4.19
C SER A 84 19.05 -11.22 -5.52
N VAL A 85 20.16 -10.49 -5.47
CA VAL A 85 21.09 -10.37 -6.59
C VAL A 85 21.92 -11.64 -6.61
N LYS A 86 21.39 -12.64 -7.31
CA LYS A 86 22.17 -13.75 -7.85
C LYS A 86 23.22 -13.16 -8.80
N SER A 87 24.46 -13.04 -8.33
CA SER A 87 25.64 -12.95 -9.18
C SER A 87 26.51 -14.16 -8.88
N ALA A 88 26.51 -15.08 -9.84
CA ALA A 88 27.47 -16.16 -9.91
C ALA A 88 28.78 -15.59 -10.48
N ASP A 89 29.89 -15.84 -9.80
CA ASP A 89 31.18 -16.21 -10.40
C ASP A 89 31.91 -17.15 -9.43
#